data_AF-A0A0B6YDY1-F1
#
_entry.id   AF-A0A0B6YDY1-F1
#
_cell.length_a   1.000
_cell.length_b   1.000
_cell.length_c   1.000
_cell.angle_alpha   90.00
_cell.angle_beta   90.00
_cell.angle_gamma   90.00
#
_symmetry.space_group_name_H-M   'P 1'
#
loop_
_entity.id
_entity.type
_entity.pdbx_description
1 polymer ?
#
loop_
_entity_poly.entity_id
_entity_poly.type
_entity_poly.pdbx_seq_one_letter_code
_entity_poly.pdbx_strand_id
1 'polypeptide(L)' 'MDPNNGIHPSVLRAWSNAVSDSDPDPEDRPKVKGYDFNEGVHYEQMFKTLSTSGFQATHLG' A
#
# COMPACT_ATOMS: atom_id res chain seq x y z
N MET A 1 -24.53 14.87 -25.47
CA MET A 1 -23.52 13.93 -25.99
C MET A 1 -23.19 12.97 -24.85
N ASP A 2 -23.31 11.67 -25.06
CA ASP A 2 -23.02 10.65 -24.03
C ASP A 2 -21.49 10.57 -23.81
N PRO A 3 -20.99 10.76 -22.58
CA PRO A 3 -19.56 10.71 -22.28
C PRO A 3 -18.93 9.32 -22.53
N ASN A 4 -19.74 8.27 -22.73
CA ASN A 4 -19.28 6.91 -23.01
C ASN A 4 -19.19 6.58 -24.51
N ASN A 5 -19.59 7.51 -25.38
CA ASN A 5 -19.61 7.28 -26.83
C ASN A 5 -18.19 7.35 -27.41
N GLY A 6 -17.40 6.31 -27.17
CA GLY A 6 -16.01 6.18 -27.65
C GLY A 6 -15.12 5.23 -26.84
N ILE A 7 -15.55 4.77 -25.65
CA ILE A 7 -14.76 3.84 -24.84
C ILE A 7 -15.13 2.40 -25.20
N HIS A 8 -14.15 1.63 -25.69
CA HIS A 8 -14.36 0.24 -26.05
C HIS A 8 -14.79 -0.59 -24.81
N PRO A 9 -15.78 -1.51 -24.91
CA PRO A 9 -16.30 -2.25 -23.77
C PRO A 9 -15.25 -3.01 -22.94
N SER A 10 -14.13 -3.42 -23.55
CA SER A 10 -13.03 -4.06 -22.80
C SER A 10 -12.35 -3.10 -21.82
N VAL A 11 -12.30 -1.80 -22.12
CA VAL A 11 -11.71 -0.78 -21.25
C VAL A 11 -12.60 -0.54 -20.05
N LEU A 12 -13.92 -0.44 -20.26
CA LEU A 12 -14.89 -0.32 -19.17
C LEU A 12 -14.81 -1.52 -18.21
N ARG A 13 -14.70 -2.73 -18.76
CA ARG A 13 -14.54 -3.95 -17.95
C ARG A 13 -13.23 -3.97 -17.18
N ALA A 14 -12.12 -3.58 -17.80
CA ALA A 14 -10.82 -3.51 -17.13
C ALA A 14 -10.84 -2.51 -15.97
N TRP A 15 -11.47 -1.34 -16.17
CA TRP A 15 -11.64 -0.33 -15.13
C TRP A 15 -12.49 -0.82 -13.96
N SER A 16 -13.64 -1.43 -14.25
CA SER A 16 -14.51 -2.00 -13.21
C SER A 16 -13.83 -3.09 -12.40
N ASN A 17 -12.90 -3.85 -12.99
CA ASN A 17 -12.16 -4.88 -12.27
C ASN A 17 -10.98 -4.29 -11.47
N ALA A 18 -10.37 -3.20 -11.96
CA ALA A 18 -9.25 -2.54 -11.29
C ALA A 18 -9.70 -1.68 -10.11
N VAL A 19 -10.90 -1.11 -10.20
CA VAL A 19 -11.48 -0.23 -9.18
C VAL A 19 -12.69 -0.93 -8.58
N SER A 20 -12.45 -1.57 -7.45
CA SER A 20 -13.48 -2.17 -6.60
C SER A 20 -13.36 -1.57 -5.21
N ASP A 21 -14.50 -1.42 -4.54
CA ASP A 21 -14.51 -0.98 -3.15
C ASP A 21 -13.83 -2.03 -2.26
N SER A 22 -13.17 -1.55 -1.21
CA SER A 22 -12.57 -2.40 -0.19
C SER A 22 -13.24 -2.14 1.16
N ASP A 23 -13.30 -3.17 1.99
CA ASP A 23 -13.71 -3.01 3.38
C ASP A 23 -12.72 -2.08 4.12
N PRO A 24 -13.19 -1.32 5.11
CA PRO A 24 -12.32 -0.45 5.89
C PRO A 24 -11.23 -1.24 6.62
N ASP A 25 -10.05 -0.64 6.73
CA ASP A 25 -8.93 -1.19 7.48
C ASP A 25 -9.22 -1.14 8.99
N PRO A 26 -8.89 -2.17 9.79
CA PRO A 26 -8.99 -2.09 11.25
C PRO A 26 -8.09 -0.96 11.79
N GLU A 27 -8.60 -0.19 12.75
CA GLU A 27 -7.88 0.99 13.29
C GLU A 27 -6.51 0.64 13.91
N ASP A 28 -6.38 -0.56 14.47
CA ASP A 28 -5.16 -1.03 15.15
C ASP A 28 -4.12 -1.66 14.20
N ARG A 29 -4.38 -1.71 12.89
CA ARG A 29 -3.43 -2.34 11.95
C ARG A 29 -2.19 -1.44 11.79
N PRO A 30 -0.97 -1.93 12.09
CA PRO A 30 0.24 -1.15 11.89
C PRO A 30 0.46 -0.84 10.41
N LYS A 31 0.70 0.44 10.09
CA LYS A 31 1.00 0.87 8.72
C LYS A 31 2.39 0.43 8.31
N VAL A 32 2.53 0.00 7.06
CA VAL A 32 3.84 -0.33 6.48
C VAL A 32 4.68 0.96 6.41
N LYS A 33 5.78 1.00 7.14
CA LYS A 33 6.73 2.11 7.21
C LYS A 33 8.11 1.60 7.59
N GLY A 34 9.12 1.97 6.80
CA GLY A 34 10.53 1.72 7.10
C GLY A 34 11.19 2.87 7.88
N TYR A 35 12.44 2.67 8.27
CA TYR A 35 13.27 3.69 8.91
C TYR A 35 13.51 4.90 7.99
N ASP A 36 13.40 6.11 8.56
CA ASP A 36 13.68 7.35 7.85
C ASP A 36 15.15 7.75 8.03
N PHE A 37 15.95 7.60 6.99
CA PHE A 37 17.37 7.97 7.03
C PHE A 37 17.62 9.48 7.12
N ASN A 38 16.59 10.33 6.94
CA ASN A 38 16.71 11.75 7.26
C ASN A 38 16.92 11.98 8.77
N GLU A 39 16.59 11.00 9.63
CA GLU A 39 16.86 11.02 11.07
C GLU A 39 18.31 10.64 11.42
N GLY A 40 19.16 10.38 10.42
CA GLY A 40 20.53 9.91 10.60
C GLY A 40 20.63 8.39 10.58
N VAL A 41 21.78 7.84 10.99
CA VAL A 41 22.02 6.38 11.00
C VAL A 41 22.00 5.85 12.43
N HIS A 42 20.80 5.44 12.88
CA HIS A 42 20.57 4.87 14.20
C HIS A 42 20.14 3.40 14.09
N TYR A 43 21.09 2.48 14.23
CA TYR A 43 20.84 1.04 14.04
C TYR A 43 19.72 0.47 14.93
N GLU A 44 19.64 0.88 16.19
CA GLU A 44 18.57 0.41 17.09
C GLU A 44 17.18 0.80 16.57
N GLN A 45 17.02 2.05 16.14
CA GLN A 45 15.76 2.54 15.58
C GLN A 45 15.47 1.88 14.23
N MET A 46 16.50 1.72 13.39
CA MET A 46 16.38 1.03 12.11
C MET A 46 15.88 -0.42 12.28
N PHE A 47 16.47 -1.19 13.19
CA PHE A 47 16.04 -2.58 13.44
C PHE A 47 14.62 -2.66 14.00
N LYS A 48 14.19 -1.71 14.84
CA LYS A 48 12.80 -1.64 15.33
C LYS A 48 11.77 -1.51 14.20
N THR A 49 12.10 -0.77 13.13
CA THR A 49 11.17 -0.56 12.00
C THR A 49 11.03 -1.76 11.07
N LEU A 50 11.84 -2.81 11.24
CA LEU A 50 11.71 -4.03 10.43
C LEU A 50 10.34 -4.69 10.64
N SER A 51 9.80 -4.64 11.85
CA SER A 51 8.45 -5.12 12.19
C SER A 51 7.36 -4.53 11.29
N THR A 52 7.54 -3.28 10.81
CA THR A 52 6.61 -2.57 9.93
C THR A 52 7.11 -2.41 8.49
N SER A 53 8.22 -3.07 8.10
CA SER A 53 8.81 -2.91 6.76
C SER A 53 8.25 -3.86 5.69
N GLY A 54 7.60 -4.96 6.11
CA GLY A 54 7.00 -5.95 5.23
C GLY A 54 7.93 -7.11 4.85
N PHE A 55 7.37 -8.12 4.18
CA PHE A 55 8.08 -9.32 3.73
C PHE A 55 8.88 -10.01 4.87
N GLN A 56 10.13 -10.41 4.60
CA GLN A 56 11.00 -11.07 5.57
C GLN A 56 11.53 -10.13 6.66
N ALA A 57 11.50 -8.81 6.44
CA ALA A 57 11.87 -7.85 7.47
C ALA A 57 10.90 -7.92 8.65
N THR A 58 9.59 -8.02 8.39
CA THR A 58 8.58 -8.16 9.46
C THR A 58 8.72 -9.45 10.26
N HIS A 59 9.25 -10.54 9.66
CA HIS A 59 9.53 -11.76 10.42
C HIS A 59 10.80 -11.67 11.29
N LEU A 60 11.71 -10.75 10.96
CA LEU A 60 12.97 -10.55 11.68
C LEU A 60 12.85 -9.52 12.82
N GLY A 61 12.07 -8.46 12.61
CA GLY A 61 11.87 -7.36 13.57
C GLY A 61 10.77 -7.64 14.58
#